data_AF-A0A2N2D463-F1
#
_entry.id   AF-A0A2N2D463-F1
#
_cell.length_a   1.000
_cell.length_b   1.000
_cell.length_c   1.000
_cell.angle_alpha   90.00
_cell.angle_beta   90.00
_cell.angle_gamma   90.00
#
_symmetry.space_group_name_H-M   'P 1'
#
loop_
_entity.id
_entity.type
_entity.pdbx_description
1 polymer ?
#
loop_
_entity_poly.entity_id
_entity_poly.type
_entity_poly.pdbx_seq_one_letter_code
_entity_poly.pdbx_strand_id
1 'polypeptide(L)'
;MFNSDNKLLEIIYRINLEYKCDVLLAQGLEDMCYISNNMAHIKKIIPTMLVSPADLIHQLHNKWEFYLLLSSLNMPTPRTFLLDRVPLSYDSFPLEFPVLTKPLNGKGGEGIQYFKTKKHFDEAIRDLALPLIVQEYIPGQDIDLSAFCINGSLIAWTIQEQTLGILKFVENEEVLEICTNVLNMTNYSGVVHFDLRIDARDNSIKFLECNPRFWGSIYESAKAGVNFPERVAKVVISGEMPSPQSFPVIAWVPFKKKELLFHPVFLIKQLHTTGPFFFDYLRFLKDNAAAELYRIIYARNKSIGEKWLNFCIKNLSDNKIEYLT
;
A
#
# COMPACT_ATOMS: atom_id res chain seq x y z
N MET A 1 32.20 -4.90 22.95
CA MET A 1 31.12 -5.04 21.96
C MET A 1 31.22 -3.87 21.00
N PHE A 2 31.59 -4.11 19.74
CA PHE A 2 31.51 -3.06 18.73
C PHE A 2 30.03 -2.82 18.41
N ASN A 3 29.56 -1.59 18.65
CA ASN A 3 28.17 -1.18 18.46
C ASN A 3 27.72 -1.53 17.03
N SER A 4 26.57 -2.19 16.86
CA SER A 4 26.07 -2.67 15.55
C SER A 4 26.01 -1.57 14.49
N ASP A 5 25.76 -0.34 14.92
CA ASP A 5 25.65 0.83 14.04
C ASP A 5 26.96 1.15 13.32
N ASN A 6 28.09 1.01 14.02
CA ASN A 6 29.39 1.26 13.40
C ASN A 6 29.69 0.23 12.29
N LYS A 7 29.16 -0.98 12.39
CA LYS A 7 29.34 -2.02 11.35
C LYS A 7 28.53 -1.71 10.10
N LEU A 8 27.28 -1.26 10.24
CA LEU A 8 26.45 -0.96 9.07
C LEU A 8 26.93 0.31 8.36
N LEU A 9 27.39 1.35 9.08
CA LEU A 9 28.07 2.49 8.45
C LEU A 9 29.31 2.06 7.65
N GLU A 10 30.13 1.16 8.20
CA GLU A 10 31.30 0.64 7.50
C GLU A 10 30.91 -0.14 6.23
N ILE A 11 29.85 -0.94 6.28
CA ILE A 11 29.31 -1.65 5.11
C ILE A 11 28.85 -0.66 4.04
N ILE A 12 28.06 0.35 4.41
CA ILE A 12 27.59 1.39 3.48
C ILE A 12 28.78 2.10 2.82
N TYR A 13 29.81 2.44 3.62
CA TYR A 13 31.03 3.06 3.11
C TYR A 13 31.78 2.17 2.11
N ARG A 14 32.00 0.90 2.44
CA ARG A 14 32.69 -0.06 1.56
C ARG A 14 31.94 -0.28 0.26
N ILE A 15 30.62 -0.46 0.32
CA ILE A 15 29.76 -0.59 -0.87
C ILE A 15 29.87 0.67 -1.73
N ASN A 16 29.76 1.86 -1.14
CA ASN A 16 29.86 3.09 -1.93
C ASN A 16 31.26 3.30 -2.54
N LEU A 17 32.31 2.91 -1.83
CA LEU A 17 33.67 2.96 -2.37
C LEU A 17 33.83 2.06 -3.61
N GLU A 18 33.25 0.86 -3.57
CA GLU A 18 33.34 -0.14 -4.65
C GLU A 18 32.46 0.22 -5.85
N TYR A 19 31.18 0.54 -5.60
CA TYR A 19 30.17 0.68 -6.65
C TYR A 19 29.89 2.13 -7.07
N LYS A 20 30.40 3.13 -6.33
CA LYS A 20 30.17 4.56 -6.60
C LYS A 20 28.68 4.89 -6.75
N CYS A 21 27.89 4.49 -5.76
CA CYS A 21 26.45 4.65 -5.77
C CYS A 21 26.06 6.15 -5.70
N ASP A 22 25.04 6.54 -6.48
CA ASP A 22 24.55 7.93 -6.49
C ASP A 22 23.69 8.27 -5.26
N VAL A 23 22.94 7.29 -4.75
CA VAL A 23 22.00 7.51 -3.65
C VAL A 23 21.79 6.23 -2.82
N LEU A 24 21.63 6.40 -1.50
CA LEU A 24 21.14 5.37 -0.58
C LEU A 24 19.66 5.58 -0.26
N LEU A 25 18.85 4.55 -0.50
CA LEU A 25 17.42 4.50 -0.13
C LEU A 25 17.18 3.42 0.92
N ALA A 26 16.47 3.77 2.00
CA ALA A 26 15.98 2.82 2.98
C ALA A 26 14.66 2.19 2.51
N GLN A 27 14.44 0.92 2.81
CA GLN A 27 13.21 0.21 2.45
C GLN A 27 12.30 -0.03 3.65
N GLY A 28 12.84 -0.64 4.71
CA GLY A 28 12.11 -1.02 5.91
C GLY A 28 12.04 0.06 6.96
N LEU A 29 11.19 -0.14 7.97
CA LEU A 29 11.04 0.79 9.10
C LEU A 29 12.38 1.00 9.83
N GLU A 30 13.07 -0.08 10.16
CA GLU A 30 14.36 -0.03 10.86
C GLU A 30 15.43 0.68 10.04
N ASP A 31 15.42 0.52 8.71
CA ASP A 31 16.34 1.23 7.82
C ASP A 31 16.07 2.73 7.84
N MET A 32 14.80 3.14 7.87
CA MET A 32 14.39 4.55 7.97
C MET A 32 14.85 5.16 9.30
N CYS A 33 14.63 4.46 10.41
CA CYS A 33 15.12 4.87 11.73
C CYS A 33 16.64 4.92 11.78
N TYR A 34 17.32 3.95 11.16
CA TYR A 34 18.77 3.92 11.08
C TYR A 34 19.34 5.11 10.31
N ILE A 35 18.75 5.46 9.16
CA ILE A 35 19.12 6.68 8.41
C ILE A 35 18.89 7.91 9.28
N SER A 36 17.75 8.00 9.96
CA SER A 36 17.41 9.14 10.81
C SER A 36 18.47 9.35 11.91
N ASN A 37 18.81 8.30 12.65
CA ASN A 37 19.78 8.35 13.75
C ASN A 37 21.22 8.61 13.28
N ASN A 38 21.57 8.23 12.05
CA ASN A 38 22.93 8.33 11.51
C ASN A 38 23.08 9.34 10.37
N MET A 39 22.08 10.21 10.17
CA MET A 39 21.98 11.12 9.02
C MET A 39 23.27 11.92 8.78
N ALA A 40 23.85 12.48 9.85
CA ALA A 40 25.07 13.30 9.77
C ALA A 40 26.31 12.51 9.32
N HIS A 41 26.36 11.21 9.57
CA HIS A 41 27.44 10.33 9.14
C HIS A 41 27.20 9.81 7.72
N ILE A 42 25.98 9.35 7.42
CA ILE A 42 25.62 8.80 6.12
C ILE A 42 25.80 9.85 5.01
N LYS A 43 25.37 11.09 5.22
CA LYS A 43 25.52 12.18 4.24
C LYS A 43 26.97 12.51 3.87
N LYS A 44 27.95 12.14 4.70
CA LYS A 44 29.39 12.28 4.38
C LYS A 44 29.90 11.14 3.49
N ILE A 45 29.17 10.02 3.45
CA ILE A 45 29.53 8.82 2.70
C ILE A 45 28.82 8.84 1.34
N ILE A 46 27.51 9.08 1.34
CA ILE A 46 26.63 8.98 0.17
C ILE A 46 25.41 9.89 0.34
N PRO A 47 24.90 10.53 -0.73
CA PRO A 47 23.59 11.17 -0.70
C PRO A 47 22.50 10.18 -0.26
N THR A 48 21.56 10.61 0.57
CA THR A 48 20.50 9.74 1.08
C THR A 48 19.19 10.50 1.26
N MET A 49 18.10 9.76 1.29
CA MET A 49 16.75 10.29 1.46
C MET A 49 16.57 11.07 2.76
N LEU A 50 15.73 12.10 2.71
CA LEU A 50 15.25 12.77 3.92
C LEU A 50 14.25 11.85 4.63
N VAL A 51 14.40 11.74 5.94
CA VAL A 51 13.51 11.00 6.83
C VAL A 51 13.23 11.84 8.07
N SER A 52 12.03 11.69 8.61
CA SER A 52 11.66 12.24 9.92
C SER A 52 12.55 11.69 11.05
N PRO A 53 12.58 12.35 12.22
CA PRO A 53 13.21 11.80 13.43
C PRO A 53 12.72 10.38 13.73
N ALA A 54 13.61 9.50 14.17
CA ALA A 54 13.29 8.09 14.46
C ALA A 54 12.13 7.95 15.46
N ASP A 55 12.07 8.80 16.47
CA ASP A 55 10.98 8.81 17.46
C ASP A 55 9.61 9.05 16.79
N LEU A 56 9.52 9.98 15.83
CA LEU A 56 8.28 10.22 15.08
C LEU A 56 7.95 9.03 14.17
N ILE A 57 8.95 8.41 13.54
CA ILE A 57 8.76 7.21 12.71
C ILE A 57 8.19 6.05 13.55
N HIS A 58 8.74 5.82 14.75
CA HIS A 58 8.23 4.82 15.68
C HIS A 58 6.83 5.17 16.19
N GLN A 59 6.59 6.43 16.56
CA GLN A 59 5.28 6.91 17.01
C GLN A 59 4.18 6.67 15.96
N LEU A 60 4.48 6.95 14.69
CA LEU A 60 3.55 6.72 13.59
C LEU A 60 3.33 5.24 13.31
N HIS A 61 4.35 4.39 13.43
CA HIS A 61 4.22 2.96 13.17
C HIS A 61 3.50 2.20 14.29
N ASN A 62 3.70 2.60 15.54
CA ASN A 62 3.07 1.99 16.69
C ASN A 62 1.58 2.36 16.72
N LYS A 63 0.69 1.37 16.56
CA LYS A 63 -0.76 1.61 16.43
C LYS A 63 -1.39 2.34 17.63
N TRP A 64 -0.87 2.13 18.84
CA TRP A 64 -1.38 2.83 20.02
C TRP A 64 -0.93 4.29 20.03
N GLU A 65 0.35 4.54 19.77
CA GLU A 65 0.89 5.90 19.74
C GLU A 65 0.34 6.71 18.56
N PHE A 66 0.13 6.06 17.41
CA PHE A 66 -0.53 6.66 16.26
C PHE A 66 -1.98 7.05 16.58
N TYR A 67 -2.73 6.17 17.25
CA TYR A 67 -4.07 6.50 17.73
C TYR A 67 -4.06 7.73 18.67
N LEU A 68 -3.14 7.78 19.63
CA LEU A 68 -2.99 8.91 20.55
C LEU A 68 -2.66 10.21 19.80
N LEU A 69 -1.73 10.14 18.83
CA LEU A 69 -1.37 11.26 17.98
C LEU A 69 -2.60 11.77 17.20
N LEU A 70 -3.29 10.90 16.48
CA LEU A 70 -4.49 11.26 15.72
C LEU A 70 -5.57 11.87 16.62
N SER A 71 -5.79 11.28 17.80
CA SER A 71 -6.75 11.80 18.78
C SER A 71 -6.37 13.21 19.24
N SER A 72 -5.07 13.47 19.50
CA SER A 72 -4.58 14.80 19.88
C SER A 72 -4.73 15.85 18.77
N LEU A 73 -4.68 15.41 17.51
CA LEU A 73 -4.87 16.24 16.32
C LEU A 73 -6.34 16.36 15.87
N ASN A 74 -7.28 15.75 16.62
CA ASN A 74 -8.69 15.63 16.23
C ASN A 74 -8.90 14.98 14.85
N MET A 75 -8.03 14.03 14.47
CA MET A 75 -8.12 13.29 13.21
C MET A 75 -8.98 12.04 13.37
N PRO A 76 -9.74 11.64 12.32
CA PRO A 76 -10.71 10.56 12.44
C PRO A 76 -10.03 9.20 12.53
N THR A 77 -10.26 8.48 13.61
CA THR A 77 -9.71 7.13 13.87
C THR A 77 -10.69 6.34 14.73
N PRO A 78 -10.79 5.00 14.60
CA PRO A 78 -11.61 4.19 15.49
C PRO A 78 -11.19 4.34 16.94
N ARG A 79 -12.17 4.29 17.85
CA ARG A 79 -11.89 4.23 19.29
C ARG A 79 -11.00 3.02 19.57
N THR A 80 -9.90 3.27 20.27
CA THR A 80 -8.84 2.30 20.49
C THR A 80 -8.42 2.36 21.95
N PHE A 81 -8.14 1.21 22.55
CA PHE A 81 -7.66 1.08 23.92
C PHE A 81 -6.41 0.20 23.94
N LEU A 82 -5.42 0.59 24.73
CA LEU A 82 -4.26 -0.25 25.00
C LEU A 82 -4.62 -1.34 25.99
N LEU A 83 -4.22 -2.57 25.68
CA LEU A 83 -4.25 -3.70 26.58
C LEU A 83 -2.82 -4.15 26.89
N ASP A 84 -2.37 -3.91 28.12
CA ASP A 84 -1.02 -4.22 28.60
C ASP A 84 -0.99 -5.34 29.66
N ARG A 85 -2.14 -5.71 30.23
CA ARG A 85 -2.27 -6.75 31.26
C ARG A 85 -3.65 -7.43 31.29
N VAL A 86 -3.68 -8.62 31.87
CA VAL A 86 -4.90 -9.40 32.19
C VAL A 86 -4.92 -9.74 33.69
N PRO A 87 -6.11 -9.91 34.32
CA PRO A 87 -7.45 -9.87 33.73
C PRO A 87 -8.00 -8.45 33.54
N LEU A 88 -8.89 -8.29 32.57
CA LEU A 88 -9.63 -7.06 32.30
C LEU A 88 -10.91 -7.01 33.12
N SER A 89 -11.29 -5.84 33.61
CA SER A 89 -12.71 -5.54 33.86
C SER A 89 -13.34 -5.11 32.53
N TYR A 90 -14.60 -5.47 32.25
CA TYR A 90 -15.28 -5.01 31.03
C TYR A 90 -15.34 -3.47 30.95
N ASP A 91 -15.40 -2.81 32.11
CA ASP A 91 -15.37 -1.35 32.22
C ASP A 91 -14.02 -0.75 31.78
N SER A 92 -12.99 -1.56 31.54
CA SER A 92 -11.65 -1.09 31.16
C SER A 92 -11.55 -0.60 29.71
N PHE A 93 -12.50 -0.96 28.84
CA PHE A 93 -12.57 -0.47 27.46
C PHE A 93 -14.05 -0.43 26.99
N PRO A 94 -14.73 0.72 27.08
CA PRO A 94 -16.15 0.86 26.73
C PRO A 94 -16.39 0.88 25.20
N LEU A 95 -16.10 -0.24 24.54
CA LEU A 95 -16.35 -0.47 23.13
C LEU A 95 -17.57 -1.36 22.91
N GLU A 96 -18.30 -1.07 21.83
CA GLU A 96 -19.34 -1.95 21.33
C GLU A 96 -18.71 -3.04 20.44
N PHE A 97 -19.26 -4.24 20.52
CA PHE A 97 -18.84 -5.34 19.63
C PHE A 97 -19.54 -5.21 18.27
N PRO A 98 -18.87 -5.55 17.16
CA PRO A 98 -17.57 -6.23 17.10
C PRO A 98 -16.34 -5.35 17.35
N VAL A 99 -15.26 -5.98 17.81
CA VAL A 99 -13.95 -5.34 18.01
C VAL A 99 -12.83 -6.12 17.32
N LEU A 100 -11.71 -5.45 17.08
CA LEU A 100 -10.46 -6.04 16.60
C LEU A 100 -9.40 -5.98 17.69
N THR A 101 -8.61 -7.04 17.86
CA THR A 101 -7.32 -6.95 18.55
C THR A 101 -6.19 -6.88 17.54
N LYS A 102 -5.18 -6.04 17.79
CA LYS A 102 -4.01 -5.93 16.91
C LYS A 102 -2.73 -5.76 17.77
N PRO A 103 -1.61 -6.42 17.42
CA PRO A 103 -0.31 -6.10 18.01
C PRO A 103 0.05 -4.63 17.79
N LEU A 104 0.83 -4.02 18.68
CA LEU A 104 1.21 -2.60 18.57
C LEU A 104 1.99 -2.32 17.28
N ASN A 105 2.92 -3.21 16.95
CA ASN A 105 3.76 -3.17 15.75
C ASN A 105 3.48 -4.42 14.91
N GLY A 106 3.62 -4.32 13.59
CA GLY A 106 3.38 -5.47 12.71
C GLY A 106 3.26 -5.07 11.25
N LYS A 107 2.95 -6.04 10.39
CA LYS A 107 2.73 -5.82 8.96
C LYS A 107 1.70 -6.81 8.40
N GLY A 108 0.99 -6.41 7.34
CA GLY A 108 0.18 -7.33 6.54
C GLY A 108 -0.96 -8.02 7.31
N GLY A 109 -1.48 -7.40 8.37
CA GLY A 109 -2.57 -7.95 9.17
C GLY A 109 -2.20 -9.11 10.09
N GLU A 110 -0.91 -9.40 10.28
CA GLU A 110 -0.44 -10.43 11.20
C GLU A 110 -0.90 -10.14 12.64
N GLY A 111 -1.45 -11.17 13.31
CA GLY A 111 -1.94 -11.05 14.68
C GLY A 111 -3.27 -10.32 14.85
N ILE A 112 -3.91 -9.87 13.78
CA ILE A 112 -5.26 -9.28 13.86
C ILE A 112 -6.29 -10.37 14.16
N GLN A 113 -7.12 -10.15 15.17
CA GLN A 113 -8.25 -11.04 15.47
C GLN A 113 -9.55 -10.25 15.58
N TYR A 114 -10.63 -10.83 15.04
CA TYR A 114 -11.96 -10.24 15.04
C TYR A 114 -12.87 -10.94 16.04
N PHE A 115 -13.45 -10.15 16.93
CA PHE A 115 -14.36 -10.62 17.97
C PHE A 115 -15.75 -10.04 17.75
N LYS A 116 -16.71 -10.92 17.45
CA LYS A 116 -18.11 -10.52 17.26
C LYS A 116 -18.85 -10.28 18.58
N THR A 117 -18.42 -10.91 19.66
CA THR A 117 -19.11 -10.86 20.95
C THR A 117 -18.11 -10.80 22.11
N LYS A 118 -18.54 -10.19 23.22
CA LYS A 118 -17.77 -10.14 24.47
C LYS A 118 -17.34 -11.52 24.96
N LYS A 119 -18.24 -12.50 24.88
CA LYS A 119 -17.96 -13.88 25.32
C LYS A 119 -16.74 -14.47 24.60
N HIS A 120 -16.71 -14.39 23.26
CA HIS A 120 -15.58 -14.92 22.48
C HIS A 120 -14.27 -14.17 22.77
N PHE A 121 -14.36 -12.85 23.02
CA PHE A 121 -13.20 -12.06 23.41
C PHE A 121 -12.65 -12.50 24.77
N ASP A 122 -13.51 -12.60 25.79
CA ASP A 122 -13.13 -12.99 27.16
C ASP A 122 -12.50 -14.40 27.21
N GLU A 123 -12.96 -15.31 26.36
CA GLU A 123 -12.43 -16.68 26.24
C GLU A 123 -11.03 -16.68 25.61
N ALA A 124 -10.78 -15.85 24.60
CA ALA A 124 -9.51 -15.85 23.85
C ALA A 124 -8.42 -14.95 24.45
N ILE A 125 -8.79 -13.88 25.16
CA ILE A 125 -7.85 -12.81 25.55
C ILE A 125 -6.69 -13.29 26.44
N ARG A 126 -6.89 -14.38 27.19
CA ARG A 126 -5.87 -14.96 28.09
C ARG A 126 -4.70 -15.57 27.33
N ASP A 127 -4.93 -15.99 26.09
CA ASP A 127 -3.93 -16.64 25.25
C ASP A 127 -3.27 -15.67 24.26
N LEU A 128 -3.70 -14.41 24.23
CA LEU A 128 -3.11 -13.39 23.36
C LEU A 128 -1.84 -12.80 23.97
N ALA A 129 -0.83 -12.62 23.11
CA ALA A 129 0.40 -11.94 23.50
C ALA A 129 0.15 -10.44 23.72
N LEU A 130 0.50 -9.96 24.91
CA LEU A 130 0.42 -8.54 25.29
C LEU A 130 1.80 -7.87 25.16
N PRO A 131 1.87 -6.53 24.95
CA PRO A 131 0.74 -5.62 24.80
C PRO A 131 0.10 -5.66 23.39
N LEU A 132 -1.19 -5.31 23.32
CA LEU A 132 -1.96 -5.17 22.07
C LEU A 132 -2.96 -4.02 22.18
N ILE A 133 -3.55 -3.60 21.06
CA ILE A 133 -4.71 -2.69 21.08
C ILE A 133 -6.01 -3.46 20.90
N VAL A 134 -7.06 -3.00 21.58
CA VAL A 134 -8.46 -3.36 21.30
C VAL A 134 -9.11 -2.16 20.62
N GLN A 135 -9.62 -2.36 19.41
CA GLN A 135 -10.08 -1.28 18.54
C GLN A 135 -11.51 -1.56 18.05
N GLU A 136 -12.32 -0.51 17.96
CA GLU A 136 -13.63 -0.55 17.31
C GLU A 136 -13.51 -1.11 15.89
N TYR A 137 -14.36 -2.07 15.53
CA TYR A 137 -14.41 -2.55 14.15
C TYR A 137 -15.17 -1.56 13.27
N ILE A 138 -14.52 -1.10 12.21
CA ILE A 138 -15.12 -0.21 11.20
C ILE A 138 -15.57 -1.05 10.00
N PRO A 139 -16.88 -1.22 9.75
CA PRO A 139 -17.36 -1.86 8.54
C PRO A 139 -17.13 -0.96 7.32
N GLY A 140 -16.98 -1.51 6.13
CA GLY A 140 -16.91 -0.73 4.89
C GLY A 140 -15.74 -1.10 3.99
N GLN A 141 -15.16 -0.11 3.30
CA GLN A 141 -14.20 -0.32 2.22
C GLN A 141 -12.84 0.29 2.55
N ASP A 142 -11.77 -0.45 2.29
CA ASP A 142 -10.40 0.06 2.44
C ASP A 142 -10.07 1.07 1.34
N ILE A 143 -9.46 2.18 1.75
CA ILE A 143 -8.92 3.21 0.87
C ILE A 143 -7.61 3.68 1.48
N ASP A 144 -6.51 3.55 0.75
CA ASP A 144 -5.18 3.83 1.27
C ASP A 144 -4.56 5.00 0.53
N LEU A 145 -3.75 5.78 1.24
CA LEU A 145 -2.94 6.84 0.64
C LEU A 145 -1.46 6.52 0.81
N SER A 146 -0.73 6.55 -0.30
CA SER A 146 0.73 6.51 -0.28
C SER A 146 1.29 7.86 -0.65
N ALA A 147 2.35 8.30 0.02
CA ALA A 147 2.91 9.62 -0.16
C ALA A 147 4.43 9.65 -0.05
N PHE A 148 5.03 10.65 -0.69
CA PHE A 148 6.37 11.16 -0.41
C PHE A 148 6.25 12.61 0.00
N CYS A 149 6.79 12.95 1.18
CA CYS A 149 6.70 14.29 1.76
C CYS A 149 8.07 14.84 2.13
N ILE A 150 8.16 16.17 2.16
CA ILE A 150 9.32 16.90 2.69
C ILE A 150 8.77 18.02 3.57
N ASN A 151 9.13 18.01 4.85
CA ASN A 151 8.69 18.99 5.85
C ASN A 151 7.16 19.19 5.83
N GLY A 152 6.42 18.08 5.82
CA GLY A 152 4.96 18.06 5.77
C GLY A 152 4.34 18.51 4.44
N SER A 153 5.15 18.88 3.44
CA SER A 153 4.68 19.21 2.09
C SER A 153 4.67 17.98 1.21
N LEU A 154 3.55 17.76 0.52
CA LEU A 154 3.34 16.61 -0.35
C LEU A 154 4.07 16.77 -1.69
N ILE A 155 4.91 15.80 -2.05
CA ILE A 155 5.73 15.81 -3.28
C ILE A 155 5.19 14.84 -4.33
N ALA A 156 4.64 13.70 -3.88
CA ALA A 156 3.97 12.75 -4.74
C ALA A 156 3.01 11.91 -3.90
N TRP A 157 1.92 11.45 -4.51
CA TRP A 157 0.97 10.58 -3.83
C TRP A 157 0.24 9.66 -4.80
N THR A 158 -0.26 8.55 -4.25
CA THR A 158 -1.25 7.68 -4.86
C THR A 158 -2.36 7.38 -3.87
N ILE A 159 -3.61 7.29 -4.34
CA ILE A 159 -4.72 6.79 -3.53
C ILE A 159 -5.23 5.52 -4.19
N GLN A 160 -5.40 4.47 -3.39
CA GLN A 160 -5.76 3.15 -3.88
C GLN A 160 -6.95 2.59 -3.09
N GLU A 161 -7.81 1.86 -3.78
CA GLU A 161 -8.88 1.05 -3.20
C GLU A 161 -8.64 -0.42 -3.58
N GLN A 162 -8.95 -1.34 -2.67
CA GLN A 162 -8.96 -2.76 -3.01
C GLN A 162 -10.38 -3.32 -3.00
N THR A 163 -10.85 -3.81 -4.15
CA THR A 163 -12.17 -4.44 -4.29
C THR A 163 -12.00 -5.81 -4.91
N LEU A 164 -12.41 -6.87 -4.21
CA LEU A 164 -12.35 -8.25 -4.69
C LEU A 164 -10.96 -8.67 -5.19
N GLY A 165 -9.90 -8.21 -4.51
CA GLY A 165 -8.52 -8.49 -4.88
C GLY A 165 -7.95 -7.59 -5.98
N ILE A 166 -8.76 -6.72 -6.60
CA ILE A 166 -8.35 -5.75 -7.61
C ILE A 166 -7.92 -4.47 -6.90
N LEU A 167 -6.71 -3.99 -7.20
CA LEU A 167 -6.21 -2.71 -6.72
C LEU A 167 -6.54 -1.63 -7.73
N LYS A 168 -7.25 -0.58 -7.34
CA LYS A 168 -7.60 0.52 -8.23
C LYS A 168 -7.05 1.82 -7.68
N PHE A 169 -6.33 2.58 -8.50
CA PHE A 169 -5.95 3.93 -8.17
C PHE A 169 -7.08 4.89 -8.52
N VAL A 170 -7.50 5.70 -7.55
CA VAL A 170 -8.67 6.58 -7.62
C VAL A 170 -8.32 7.96 -7.11
N GLU A 171 -9.00 9.00 -7.58
CA GLU A 171 -8.92 10.31 -6.94
C GLU A 171 -9.92 10.38 -5.78
N ASN A 172 -9.51 10.93 -4.65
CA ASN A 172 -10.37 11.20 -3.51
C ASN A 172 -9.83 12.42 -2.74
N GLU A 173 -10.51 13.56 -2.86
CA GLU A 173 -10.07 14.83 -2.28
C GLU A 173 -10.09 14.81 -0.74
N GLU A 174 -11.10 14.18 -0.15
CA GLU A 174 -11.24 14.09 1.31
C GLU A 174 -10.11 13.25 1.93
N VAL A 175 -9.78 12.09 1.34
CA VAL A 175 -8.62 11.28 1.75
C VAL A 175 -7.32 12.07 1.62
N LEU A 176 -7.14 12.78 0.50
CA LEU A 176 -5.95 13.60 0.26
C LEU A 176 -5.82 14.70 1.32
N GLU A 177 -6.91 15.40 1.63
CA GLU A 177 -6.95 16.49 2.60
C GLU A 177 -6.58 15.99 4.00
N ILE A 178 -7.28 14.98 4.52
CA ILE A 178 -7.03 14.50 5.90
C ILE A 178 -5.61 13.93 6.06
N CYS A 179 -5.10 13.22 5.05
CA CYS A 179 -3.73 12.69 5.09
C CYS A 179 -2.69 13.81 5.03
N THR A 180 -2.92 14.79 4.16
CA THR A 180 -2.03 15.95 4.05
C THR A 180 -2.00 16.75 5.35
N ASN A 181 -3.14 16.88 6.04
CA ASN A 181 -3.21 17.54 7.35
C ASN A 181 -2.35 16.83 8.41
N VAL A 182 -2.43 15.49 8.51
CA VAL A 182 -1.57 14.71 9.42
C VAL A 182 -0.09 14.91 9.08
N LEU A 183 0.27 14.85 7.80
CA LEU A 183 1.65 15.01 7.34
C LEU A 183 2.19 16.42 7.61
N ASN A 184 1.37 17.44 7.40
CA ASN A 184 1.71 18.84 7.66
C ASN A 184 1.92 19.09 9.16
N MET A 185 0.96 18.70 9.99
CA MET A 185 1.00 18.91 11.45
C MET A 185 2.16 18.18 12.13
N THR A 186 2.61 17.06 11.55
CA THR A 186 3.78 16.31 12.05
C THR A 186 5.10 16.73 11.42
N ASN A 187 5.08 17.67 10.46
CA ASN A 187 6.23 18.08 9.65
C ASN A 187 6.96 16.88 9.02
N TYR A 188 6.20 15.87 8.57
CA TYR A 188 6.76 14.59 8.16
C TYR A 188 7.62 14.70 6.90
N SER A 189 8.79 14.03 6.91
CA SER A 189 9.67 13.86 5.75
C SER A 189 9.92 12.39 5.47
N GLY A 190 9.91 12.02 4.19
CA GLY A 190 10.12 10.65 3.72
C GLY A 190 8.88 10.07 3.06
N VAL A 191 8.93 8.77 2.80
CA VAL A 191 7.80 8.01 2.23
C VAL A 191 6.91 7.45 3.33
N VAL A 192 5.62 7.32 3.05
CA VAL A 192 4.62 6.86 4.02
C VAL A 192 3.42 6.26 3.30
N HIS A 193 2.79 5.28 3.93
CA HIS A 193 1.54 4.69 3.50
C HIS A 193 0.56 4.66 4.67
N PHE A 194 -0.61 5.27 4.49
CA PHE A 194 -1.70 5.23 5.44
C PHE A 194 -2.73 4.19 5.00
N ASP A 195 -3.09 3.31 5.91
CA ASP A 195 -4.22 2.40 5.72
C ASP A 195 -5.45 3.13 6.28
N LEU A 196 -6.45 3.39 5.45
CA LEU A 196 -7.71 4.01 5.87
C LEU A 196 -8.90 3.17 5.45
N ARG A 197 -10.05 3.49 6.05
CA ARG A 197 -11.31 2.83 5.74
C ARG A 197 -12.45 3.83 5.68
N ILE A 198 -13.27 3.69 4.65
CA ILE A 198 -14.56 4.38 4.54
C ILE A 198 -15.57 3.58 5.34
N ASP A 199 -16.12 4.18 6.39
CA ASP A 199 -17.12 3.56 7.25
C ASP A 199 -18.46 3.44 6.53
N ALA A 200 -18.96 2.21 6.35
CA ALA A 200 -20.23 1.99 5.66
C ALA A 200 -21.47 2.51 6.42
N ARG A 201 -21.32 2.89 7.70
CA ARG A 201 -22.43 3.39 8.53
C ARG A 201 -22.74 4.86 8.23
N ASP A 202 -21.72 5.67 7.97
CA ASP A 202 -21.84 7.13 7.82
C ASP A 202 -20.99 7.74 6.69
N ASN A 203 -20.26 6.91 5.94
CA ASN A 203 -19.29 7.27 4.90
C ASN A 203 -18.08 8.08 5.38
N SER A 204 -17.84 8.17 6.69
CA SER A 204 -16.65 8.86 7.21
C SER A 204 -15.37 8.05 6.98
N ILE A 205 -14.28 8.74 6.66
CA ILE A 205 -12.97 8.11 6.50
C ILE A 205 -12.27 8.00 7.87
N LYS A 206 -11.74 6.82 8.20
CA LYS A 206 -11.00 6.57 9.44
C LYS A 206 -9.59 6.09 9.13
N PHE A 207 -8.57 6.71 9.74
CA PHE A 207 -7.21 6.16 9.76
C PHE A 207 -7.16 4.89 10.61
N LEU A 208 -6.54 3.84 10.07
CA LEU A 208 -6.35 2.56 10.77
C LEU A 208 -4.89 2.33 11.19
N GLU A 209 -3.95 2.63 10.30
CA GLU A 209 -2.52 2.36 10.50
C GLU A 209 -1.67 3.33 9.67
N CYS A 210 -0.43 3.56 10.11
CA CYS A 210 0.58 4.28 9.34
C CYS A 210 1.83 3.41 9.17
N ASN A 211 2.33 3.39 7.95
CA ASN A 211 3.52 2.67 7.52
C ASN A 211 4.54 3.70 6.99
N PRO A 212 5.37 4.31 7.86
CA PRO A 212 6.35 5.33 7.47
C PRO A 212 7.60 4.74 6.78
N ARG A 213 7.36 3.99 5.71
CA ARG A 213 8.32 3.21 4.92
C ARG A 213 7.76 2.93 3.53
N PHE A 214 8.53 2.28 2.66
CA PHE A 214 7.98 1.74 1.42
C PHE A 214 7.02 0.57 1.70
N TRP A 215 5.97 0.45 0.89
CA TRP A 215 4.86 -0.50 1.05
C TRP A 215 4.79 -1.49 -0.12
N GLY A 216 3.86 -2.46 -0.03
CA GLY A 216 3.79 -3.59 -0.96
C GLY A 216 3.38 -3.22 -2.38
N SER A 217 2.46 -2.27 -2.55
CA SER A 217 1.90 -1.84 -3.85
C SER A 217 2.70 -0.73 -4.55
N ILE A 218 4.00 -0.65 -4.26
CA ILE A 218 4.89 0.39 -4.81
C ILE A 218 5.09 0.24 -6.32
N TYR A 219 5.14 -1.00 -6.82
CA TYR A 219 5.30 -1.28 -8.25
C TYR A 219 4.05 -0.87 -9.03
N GLU A 220 2.88 -1.14 -8.46
CA GLU A 220 1.58 -0.77 -9.00
C GLU A 220 1.43 0.76 -9.04
N SER A 221 1.91 1.47 -8.01
CA SER A 221 1.97 2.94 -8.02
C SER A 221 2.84 3.48 -9.15
N ALA A 222 4.00 2.86 -9.40
CA ALA A 222 4.87 3.22 -10.52
C ALA A 222 4.18 2.99 -11.87
N LYS A 223 3.41 1.90 -12.02
CA LYS A 223 2.60 1.64 -13.22
C LYS A 223 1.44 2.62 -13.35
N ALA A 224 0.92 3.14 -12.25
CA ALA A 224 -0.06 4.22 -12.25
C ALA A 224 0.57 5.59 -12.56
N GLY A 225 1.89 5.67 -12.80
CA GLY A 225 2.59 6.89 -13.21
C GLY A 225 3.34 7.60 -12.07
N VAL A 226 3.31 7.07 -10.84
CA VAL A 226 4.00 7.64 -9.68
C VAL A 226 5.04 6.66 -9.15
N ASN A 227 6.28 6.83 -9.59
CA ASN A 227 7.42 6.02 -9.16
C ASN A 227 8.10 6.64 -7.92
N PHE A 228 7.70 6.20 -6.72
CA PHE A 228 8.21 6.77 -5.47
C PHE A 228 9.74 6.66 -5.30
N PRO A 229 10.39 5.50 -5.51
CA PRO A 229 11.85 5.40 -5.39
C PRO A 229 12.59 6.34 -6.34
N GLU A 230 12.15 6.42 -7.60
CA GLU A 230 12.73 7.32 -8.59
C GLU A 230 12.58 8.78 -8.16
N ARG A 231 11.41 9.17 -7.64
CA ARG A 231 11.16 10.54 -7.18
C ARG A 231 12.01 10.92 -5.98
N VAL A 232 12.16 10.02 -5.01
CA VAL A 232 13.07 10.22 -3.88
C VAL A 232 14.51 10.37 -4.38
N ALA A 233 14.97 9.46 -5.25
CA ALA A 233 16.31 9.53 -5.83
C ALA A 233 16.56 10.84 -6.57
N LYS A 234 15.61 11.29 -7.41
CA LYS A 234 15.69 12.56 -8.13
C LYS A 234 15.89 13.73 -7.18
N VAL A 235 15.05 13.87 -6.15
CA VAL A 235 15.18 14.95 -5.17
C VAL A 235 16.54 14.93 -4.48
N VAL A 236 17.01 13.75 -4.08
CA VAL A 236 18.30 13.62 -3.37
C VAL A 236 19.49 13.97 -4.26
N ILE A 237 19.45 13.55 -5.53
CA ILE A 237 20.55 13.73 -6.47
C ILE A 237 20.58 15.16 -7.05
N SER A 238 19.43 15.69 -7.48
CA SER A 238 19.38 17.02 -8.09
C SER A 238 19.29 18.15 -7.07
N GLY A 239 18.77 17.88 -5.87
CA GLY A 239 18.39 18.92 -4.90
C GLY A 239 17.18 19.75 -5.34
N GLU A 240 16.59 19.45 -6.50
CA GLU A 240 15.43 20.15 -7.03
C GLU A 240 14.14 19.49 -6.54
N MET A 241 13.20 20.34 -6.13
CA MET A 241 11.87 19.91 -5.74
C MET A 241 11.02 19.73 -7.00
N PRO A 242 10.66 18.49 -7.40
CA PRO A 242 9.79 18.30 -8.53
C PRO A 242 8.42 18.90 -8.22
N SER A 243 7.69 19.33 -9.25
CA SER A 243 6.28 19.68 -9.08
C SER A 243 5.54 18.48 -8.46
N PRO A 244 4.55 18.75 -7.58
CA PRO A 244 3.72 17.68 -7.04
C PRO A 244 3.11 16.87 -8.19
N GLN A 245 3.27 15.55 -8.14
CA GLN A 245 2.70 14.66 -9.17
C GLN A 245 1.65 13.74 -8.56
N SER A 246 0.47 13.74 -9.17
CA SER A 246 -0.56 12.72 -9.02
C SER A 246 -0.55 11.73 -10.19
N PHE A 247 -1.48 10.78 -10.16
CA PHE A 247 -1.64 9.68 -11.09
C PHE A 247 -2.93 9.86 -11.91
N PRO A 248 -2.98 9.40 -13.16
CA PRO A 248 -4.25 9.12 -13.83
C PRO A 248 -4.98 7.94 -13.15
N VAL A 249 -6.32 7.99 -13.12
CA VAL A 249 -7.17 6.90 -12.60
C VAL A 249 -6.89 5.60 -13.39
N ILE A 250 -6.31 4.60 -12.73
CA ILE A 250 -5.88 3.33 -13.34
C ILE A 250 -6.31 2.16 -12.44
N ALA A 251 -6.95 1.14 -13.02
CA ALA A 251 -7.25 -0.11 -12.34
C ALA A 251 -6.18 -1.17 -12.61
N TRP A 252 -5.67 -1.81 -11.57
CA TRP A 252 -4.70 -2.90 -11.64
C TRP A 252 -5.27 -4.21 -11.06
N VAL A 253 -5.27 -5.25 -11.89
CA VAL A 253 -5.74 -6.58 -11.51
C VAL A 253 -4.51 -7.46 -11.31
N PRO A 254 -4.19 -7.91 -10.07
CA PRO A 254 -3.14 -8.90 -9.88
C PRO A 254 -3.54 -10.20 -10.58
N PHE A 255 -2.88 -10.53 -11.70
CA PHE A 255 -3.13 -11.76 -12.44
C PHE A 255 -2.42 -12.95 -11.78
N LYS A 256 -3.12 -13.72 -10.95
CA LYS A 256 -2.65 -15.05 -10.51
C LYS A 256 -3.25 -16.13 -11.42
N LYS A 257 -2.39 -16.83 -12.18
CA LYS A 257 -2.74 -17.87 -13.18
C LYS A 257 -3.77 -18.93 -12.72
N LYS A 258 -3.90 -19.17 -11.40
CA LYS A 258 -4.87 -20.14 -10.81
C LYS A 258 -6.32 -19.64 -10.78
N GLU A 259 -6.57 -18.33 -10.77
CA GLU A 259 -7.92 -17.76 -10.58
C GLU A 259 -8.75 -17.73 -11.88
N LEU A 260 -8.08 -17.77 -13.04
CA LEU A 260 -8.69 -17.82 -14.38
C LEU A 260 -9.55 -19.06 -14.65
N LEU A 261 -9.28 -20.18 -13.97
CA LEU A 261 -10.01 -21.44 -14.19
C LEU A 261 -11.46 -21.39 -13.66
N PHE A 262 -11.77 -20.45 -12.77
CA PHE A 262 -13.01 -20.44 -11.99
C PHE A 262 -14.02 -19.35 -12.38
N HIS A 263 -13.64 -18.29 -13.11
CA HIS A 263 -14.57 -17.18 -13.45
C HIS A 263 -14.57 -16.72 -14.93
N PRO A 264 -14.94 -17.59 -15.90
CA PRO A 264 -14.94 -17.24 -17.32
C PRO A 264 -16.01 -16.22 -17.75
N VAL A 265 -17.12 -16.09 -17.00
CA VAL A 265 -18.25 -15.21 -17.35
C VAL A 265 -17.92 -13.73 -17.12
N PHE A 266 -17.02 -13.42 -16.18
CA PHE A 266 -16.64 -12.05 -15.83
C PHE A 266 -15.80 -11.39 -16.93
N LEU A 267 -14.97 -12.18 -17.62
CA LEU A 267 -14.10 -11.74 -18.71
C LEU A 267 -14.90 -11.08 -19.86
N ILE A 268 -16.07 -11.62 -20.20
CA ILE A 268 -16.86 -11.18 -21.37
C ILE A 268 -17.49 -9.80 -21.16
N LYS A 269 -17.84 -9.43 -19.92
CA LYS A 269 -18.45 -8.12 -19.63
C LYS A 269 -17.45 -6.95 -19.64
N GLN A 270 -16.21 -7.19 -19.19
CA GLN A 270 -15.15 -6.18 -19.18
C GLN A 270 -14.53 -5.92 -20.56
N LEU A 271 -14.53 -6.92 -21.44
CA LEU A 271 -13.97 -6.84 -22.79
C LEU A 271 -14.66 -5.81 -23.71
N HIS A 272 -15.89 -5.40 -23.38
CA HIS A 272 -16.59 -4.36 -24.14
C HIS A 272 -16.13 -2.93 -23.82
N THR A 273 -15.37 -2.71 -22.73
CA THR A 273 -15.10 -1.37 -22.19
C THR A 273 -13.67 -0.86 -22.36
N THR A 274 -12.73 -1.69 -22.86
CA THR A 274 -11.31 -1.30 -22.95
C THR A 274 -10.87 -1.20 -24.40
N GLY A 275 -10.46 0.01 -24.80
CA GLY A 275 -9.85 0.30 -26.10
C GLY A 275 -8.45 -0.31 -26.27
N PRO A 276 -7.47 0.39 -26.89
CA PRO A 276 -6.28 -0.17 -27.54
C PRO A 276 -5.41 -1.17 -26.73
N PHE A 277 -5.52 -1.20 -25.41
CA PHE A 277 -4.95 -2.24 -24.53
C PHE A 277 -5.40 -3.69 -24.87
N PHE A 278 -6.54 -3.85 -25.55
CA PHE A 278 -7.01 -5.17 -26.00
C PHE A 278 -6.08 -5.83 -27.03
N PHE A 279 -5.42 -5.03 -27.90
CA PHE A 279 -4.55 -5.58 -28.95
C PHE A 279 -3.21 -6.08 -28.41
N ASP A 280 -2.70 -5.46 -27.34
CA ASP A 280 -1.51 -5.93 -26.64
C ASP A 280 -1.79 -7.23 -25.85
N TYR A 281 -3.01 -7.37 -25.31
CA TYR A 281 -3.48 -8.63 -24.70
C TYR A 281 -3.55 -9.79 -25.72
N LEU A 282 -4.07 -9.55 -26.93
CA LEU A 282 -4.10 -10.58 -27.98
C LEU A 282 -2.70 -10.95 -28.50
N ARG A 283 -1.75 -10.00 -28.56
CA ARG A 283 -0.35 -10.29 -28.88
C ARG A 283 0.31 -11.17 -27.83
N PHE A 284 0.08 -10.91 -26.54
CA PHE A 284 0.60 -11.74 -25.45
C PHE A 284 0.02 -13.18 -25.48
N LEU A 285 -1.24 -13.34 -25.89
CA LEU A 285 -1.86 -14.67 -26.01
C LEU A 285 -1.42 -15.45 -27.26
N LYS A 286 -0.87 -14.78 -28.28
CA LYS A 286 -0.44 -15.39 -29.55
C LYS A 286 0.67 -16.44 -29.34
N ASP A 287 1.44 -16.33 -28.26
CA ASP A 287 2.62 -17.17 -28.04
C ASP A 287 2.35 -18.48 -27.27
N ASN A 288 1.11 -18.81 -26.88
CA ASN A 288 0.63 -20.19 -26.57
C ASN A 288 -0.75 -20.27 -25.87
N ALA A 289 -1.33 -19.14 -25.43
CA ALA A 289 -2.50 -19.17 -24.53
C ALA A 289 -3.86 -19.00 -25.26
N ALA A 290 -3.88 -18.44 -26.46
CA ALA A 290 -5.13 -18.26 -27.24
C ALA A 290 -5.78 -19.61 -27.63
N ALA A 291 -4.98 -20.61 -28.00
CA ALA A 291 -5.47 -21.94 -28.39
C ALA A 291 -6.05 -22.73 -27.21
N GLU A 292 -5.46 -22.59 -26.02
CA GLU A 292 -5.90 -23.26 -24.81
C GLU A 292 -7.17 -22.61 -24.24
N LEU A 293 -7.24 -21.27 -24.27
CA LEU A 293 -8.44 -20.52 -23.90
C LEU A 293 -9.59 -20.80 -24.86
N TYR A 294 -9.29 -20.90 -26.17
CA TYR A 294 -10.26 -21.34 -27.18
C TYR A 294 -10.78 -22.75 -26.89
N ARG A 295 -9.90 -23.72 -26.59
CA ARG A 295 -10.30 -25.09 -26.21
C ARG A 295 -11.24 -25.11 -25.01
N ILE A 296 -10.94 -24.32 -23.97
CA ILE A 296 -11.75 -24.27 -22.74
C ILE A 296 -13.12 -23.60 -22.99
N ILE A 297 -13.15 -22.51 -23.75
CA ILE A 297 -14.40 -21.81 -24.09
C ILE A 297 -15.27 -22.67 -25.01
N TYR A 298 -14.67 -23.30 -26.03
CA TYR A 298 -15.36 -24.19 -26.96
C TYR A 298 -15.92 -25.44 -26.27
N ALA A 299 -15.17 -26.03 -25.32
CA ALA A 299 -15.61 -27.18 -24.54
C ALA A 299 -16.78 -26.87 -23.59
N ARG A 300 -16.90 -25.61 -23.12
CA ARG A 300 -17.96 -25.19 -22.19
C ARG A 300 -19.17 -24.56 -22.89
N ASN A 301 -19.00 -23.89 -24.02
CA ASN A 301 -20.09 -23.31 -24.82
C ASN A 301 -19.69 -23.13 -26.29
N LYS A 302 -20.11 -24.08 -27.13
CA LYS A 302 -19.76 -24.17 -28.56
C LYS A 302 -20.12 -22.91 -29.36
N SER A 303 -21.29 -22.31 -29.10
CA SER A 303 -21.76 -21.10 -29.81
C SER A 303 -20.88 -19.87 -29.53
N ILE A 304 -20.42 -19.73 -28.28
CA ILE A 304 -19.53 -18.62 -27.89
C ILE A 304 -18.12 -18.85 -28.45
N GLY A 305 -17.64 -20.10 -28.43
CA GLY A 305 -16.38 -20.48 -29.06
C GLY A 305 -16.35 -20.16 -30.56
N GLU A 306 -17.41 -20.48 -31.30
CA GLU A 306 -17.51 -20.19 -32.74
C GLU A 306 -17.54 -18.69 -33.05
N LYS A 307 -18.26 -17.89 -32.25
CA LYS A 307 -18.25 -16.42 -32.39
C LYS A 307 -16.86 -15.83 -32.12
N TRP A 308 -16.17 -16.34 -31.12
CA TRP A 308 -14.82 -15.90 -30.76
C TRP A 308 -13.78 -16.27 -31.82
N LEU A 309 -13.88 -17.48 -32.40
CA LEU A 309 -13.01 -17.90 -33.51
C LEU A 309 -13.20 -17.02 -34.74
N ASN A 310 -14.45 -16.78 -35.15
CA ASN A 310 -14.76 -15.94 -36.31
C ASN A 310 -14.31 -14.48 -36.10
N PHE A 311 -14.39 -13.97 -34.86
CA PHE A 311 -13.85 -12.68 -34.50
C PHE A 311 -12.32 -12.63 -34.62
N CYS A 312 -11.60 -13.66 -34.13
CA CYS A 312 -10.15 -13.73 -34.24
C CYS A 312 -9.69 -13.83 -35.70
N ILE A 313 -10.33 -14.69 -36.51
CA ILE A 313 -10.01 -14.87 -37.94
C ILE A 313 -10.19 -13.54 -38.70
N LYS A 314 -11.27 -12.81 -38.44
CA LYS A 314 -11.58 -11.54 -39.10
C LYS A 314 -10.60 -10.41 -38.75
N ASN A 315 -10.05 -10.39 -37.54
CA ASN A 315 -9.25 -9.26 -37.05
C ASN A 315 -7.73 -9.56 -37.03
N LEU A 316 -7.33 -10.83 -37.15
CA LEU A 316 -5.91 -11.21 -37.26
C LEU A 316 -5.43 -11.33 -38.72
N SER A 317 -6.35 -11.40 -39.69
CA SER A 317 -6.02 -11.36 -41.13
C SER A 317 -5.58 -9.97 -41.61
N ASP A 318 -5.99 -8.92 -40.91
CA ASP A 318 -5.84 -7.53 -41.36
C ASP A 318 -4.59 -6.86 -40.77
N ASN A 319 -3.44 -7.55 -40.83
CA ASN A 319 -2.12 -7.01 -40.46
C ASN A 319 -1.67 -5.88 -41.40
N LYS A 320 -2.32 -4.72 -41.31
CA LYS A 320 -1.82 -3.41 -41.73
C LYS A 320 -2.13 -2.39 -40.66
N ILE A 321 -1.28 -2.32 -39.64
CA ILE A 321 -1.17 -1.11 -38.81
C ILE A 321 0.31 -0.78 -38.75
N GLU A 322 0.69 0.16 -39.61
CA GLU A 322 1.97 0.85 -39.62
C GLU A 322 2.17 1.55 -38.26
N TYR A 323 3.40 1.45 -37.76
CA TYR A 323 3.85 2.20 -36.59
C TYR A 323 3.85 3.69 -36.91
N LEU A 324 3.21 4.49 -36.06
CA LEU A 324 3.57 5.89 -35.91
C LEU A 324 4.29 6.06 -34.57
N THR A 325 5.53 6.51 -34.73
CA THR A 325 6.44 7.16 -33.79
C THR A 325 5.78 8.13 -32.83
#